data_AF-A0A9E3YCM6-F1
#
_entry.id   AF-A0A9E3YCM6-F1
#
_cell.length_a   1.000
_cell.length_b   1.000
_cell.length_c   1.000
_cell.angle_alpha   90.00
_cell.angle_beta   90.00
_cell.angle_gamma   90.00
#
_symmetry.space_group_name_H-M   'P 1'
#
loop_
_entity.id
_entity.type
_entity.pdbx_description
1 polymer ?
#
loop_
_entity_poly.entity_id
_entity_poly.type
_entity_poly.pdbx_seq_one_letter_code
_entity_poly.pdbx_strand_id
1 'polypeptide(L)'
;MTTNGSNSTRAVLRAVTLTCGLFLVGCGSADESVEAQPLVLPDGWFEMSGYGTVLHVEGDEITPHFVTPSTCTVGESFDNTLVVDHTETEDGVVVVDLVGPTTDYRLLPLVGPPRCEANVADTLTALDEAFTRHYPFFDQRGIDWPERFEAIQAAVSAGHDLEPTLASFLQTLGDGHTTLDGQDIEPDLGRFGLAAASDSQDLVALIDGEVASTLGRLTEPQIDETGTVVWGGLDAHTGYLLMSSFVDLGQGGEDAWADVTSLRSALDLAVADLDSRFDSLVIDMRFNPGGHEDLAVLAAGYFAQRPGPAY
;
A
#
# COMPACT_ATOMS: atom_id res chain seq x y z
N MET A 1 -64.02 -14.42 -10.29
CA MET A 1 -65.46 -14.24 -10.59
C MET A 1 -65.96 -13.20 -9.61
N THR A 2 -66.39 -11.97 -9.93
CA THR A 2 -67.01 -11.39 -11.14
C THR A 2 -67.00 -9.86 -10.99
N THR A 3 -66.59 -9.15 -12.06
CA THR A 3 -67.14 -7.88 -12.63
C THR A 3 -67.31 -6.64 -11.74
N ASN A 4 -66.76 -5.44 -12.01
CA ASN A 4 -66.66 -4.55 -13.19
C ASN A 4 -67.54 -3.29 -13.04
N GLY A 5 -66.95 -2.13 -13.37
CA GLY A 5 -67.60 -0.95 -13.96
C GLY A 5 -68.13 0.11 -12.96
N SER A 6 -68.12 1.41 -13.23
CA SER A 6 -67.72 2.18 -14.42
C SER A 6 -67.98 3.68 -14.15
N ASN A 7 -66.94 4.51 -14.33
CA ASN A 7 -66.90 5.79 -15.07
C ASN A 7 -67.84 6.99 -14.85
N SER A 8 -67.22 8.17 -15.14
CA SER A 8 -67.77 9.45 -15.66
C SER A 8 -68.11 10.51 -14.59
N THR A 9 -67.76 11.82 -14.65
CA THR A 9 -67.20 12.69 -15.69
C THR A 9 -66.66 14.01 -15.08
N ARG A 10 -65.57 14.53 -15.66
CA ARG A 10 -65.08 15.92 -15.82
C ARG A 10 -65.68 17.08 -14.98
N ALA A 11 -64.78 17.85 -14.35
CA ALA A 11 -64.72 19.31 -14.50
C ALA A 11 -63.32 19.85 -14.16
N VAL A 12 -62.80 20.69 -15.05
CA VAL A 12 -61.54 21.45 -14.94
C VAL A 12 -61.81 22.73 -14.15
N LEU A 13 -60.98 23.08 -13.16
CA LEU A 13 -60.51 24.47 -13.00
C LEU A 13 -59.29 24.57 -12.06
N ARG A 14 -58.31 25.34 -12.52
CA ARG A 14 -57.06 25.71 -11.86
C ARG A 14 -57.32 26.61 -10.65
N ALA A 15 -56.57 26.40 -9.57
CA ALA A 15 -56.15 27.49 -8.69
C ALA A 15 -54.79 27.13 -8.08
N VAL A 16 -53.80 27.93 -8.44
CA VAL A 16 -52.44 27.94 -7.92
C VAL A 16 -52.49 28.51 -6.50
N THR A 17 -51.94 27.80 -5.52
CA THR A 17 -51.60 28.38 -4.23
C THR A 17 -50.18 27.98 -3.87
N LEU A 18 -49.38 29.03 -3.68
CA LEU A 18 -47.96 29.09 -3.43
C LEU A 18 -47.65 28.48 -2.04
N THR A 19 -46.96 27.34 -1.98
CA THR A 19 -46.38 26.84 -0.74
C THR A 19 -44.89 27.18 -0.75
N CYS A 20 -44.50 28.18 0.04
CA CYS A 20 -43.10 28.39 0.42
C CYS A 20 -42.64 27.20 1.26
N GLY A 21 -42.01 26.22 0.61
CA GLY A 21 -41.22 25.19 1.28
C GLY A 21 -39.90 25.79 1.74
N LEU A 22 -39.74 25.90 3.05
CA LEU A 22 -38.47 26.16 3.71
C LEU A 22 -37.55 24.96 3.40
N PHE A 23 -36.66 25.07 2.42
CA PHE A 23 -35.57 24.11 2.26
C PHE A 23 -34.49 24.46 3.29
N LEU A 24 -34.48 23.72 4.40
CA LEU A 24 -33.29 23.56 5.21
C LEU A 24 -32.25 22.88 4.30
N VAL A 25 -31.32 23.66 3.78
CA VAL A 25 -30.06 23.15 3.23
C VAL A 25 -29.28 22.66 4.44
N GLY A 26 -29.44 21.38 4.77
CA GLY A 26 -28.45 20.69 5.58
C GLY A 26 -27.17 20.61 4.77
N CYS A 27 -26.07 21.16 5.28
CA CYS A 27 -24.74 20.72 4.88
C CYS A 27 -24.64 19.24 5.25
N GLY A 28 -24.94 18.38 4.29
CA GLY A 28 -24.52 16.99 4.36
C GLY A 28 -23.01 16.98 4.16
N SER A 29 -22.25 16.93 5.25
CA SER A 29 -21.06 16.10 5.26
C SER A 29 -21.57 14.66 5.35
N ALA A 30 -22.01 14.14 4.21
CA ALA A 30 -22.08 12.70 4.06
C ALA A 30 -20.61 12.27 3.99
N ASP A 31 -20.14 11.55 5.01
CA ASP A 31 -19.13 10.55 4.78
C ASP A 31 -19.73 9.62 3.72
N GLU A 32 -19.44 9.88 2.45
CA GLU A 32 -19.44 8.81 1.48
C GLU A 32 -18.37 7.86 1.99
N SER A 33 -18.81 6.75 2.59
CA SER A 33 -17.96 5.59 2.79
C SER A 33 -17.42 5.22 1.42
N VAL A 34 -16.21 5.66 1.10
CA VAL A 34 -15.47 5.18 -0.05
C VAL A 34 -15.34 3.68 0.22
N GLU A 35 -16.02 2.86 -0.57
CA GLU A 35 -15.87 1.41 -0.55
C GLU A 35 -14.92 1.08 -1.71
N ALA A 36 -13.92 0.23 -1.47
CA ALA A 36 -13.09 -0.24 -2.56
C ALA A 36 -13.94 -0.86 -3.67
N GLN A 37 -13.59 -0.53 -4.90
CA GLN A 37 -14.30 -1.00 -6.08
C GLN A 37 -13.41 -1.96 -6.87
N PRO A 38 -13.98 -3.05 -7.43
CA PRO A 38 -13.26 -3.85 -8.40
C PRO A 38 -13.11 -3.05 -9.70
N LEU A 39 -11.88 -2.92 -10.18
CA LEU A 39 -11.54 -2.37 -11.49
C LEU A 39 -11.04 -3.48 -12.41
N VAL A 40 -11.65 -3.58 -13.58
CA VAL A 40 -11.18 -4.41 -14.69
C VAL A 40 -10.67 -3.48 -15.78
N LEU A 41 -9.39 -3.58 -16.12
CA LEU A 41 -8.82 -2.77 -17.20
C LEU A 41 -9.30 -3.31 -18.56
N PRO A 42 -9.53 -2.44 -19.56
CA PRO A 42 -9.84 -2.89 -20.90
C PRO A 42 -8.62 -3.53 -21.57
N ASP A 43 -8.85 -4.49 -22.47
CA ASP A 43 -7.80 -5.12 -23.26
C ASP A 43 -6.91 -4.08 -23.96
N GLY A 44 -5.61 -4.29 -23.92
CA GLY A 44 -4.66 -3.39 -24.56
C GLY A 44 -3.28 -3.35 -23.91
N TRP A 45 -2.50 -2.34 -24.32
CA TRP A 45 -1.16 -2.08 -23.83
C TRP A 45 -1.14 -0.75 -23.10
N PHE A 46 -0.59 -0.72 -21.89
CA PHE A 46 -0.53 0.48 -21.07
C PHE A 46 0.87 0.69 -20.52
N GLU A 47 1.46 1.85 -20.73
CA GLU A 47 2.66 2.28 -20.01
C GLU A 47 2.25 2.78 -18.62
N MET A 48 2.85 2.22 -17.57
CA MET A 48 2.77 2.75 -16.22
C MET A 48 3.81 3.88 -16.06
N SER A 49 3.33 5.13 -16.11
CA SER A 49 4.16 6.33 -16.18
C SER A 49 5.21 6.40 -15.09
N GLY A 50 6.50 6.39 -15.47
CA GLY A 50 7.63 6.59 -14.54
C GLY A 50 8.16 5.31 -13.88
N TYR A 51 7.50 4.17 -14.09
CA TYR A 51 7.87 2.90 -13.45
C TYR A 51 8.76 2.00 -14.33
N GLY A 52 8.87 2.31 -15.62
CA GLY A 52 9.54 1.39 -16.56
C GLY A 52 8.77 0.08 -16.72
N THR A 53 7.45 0.12 -16.54
CA THR A 53 6.57 -1.05 -16.66
C THR A 53 5.54 -0.79 -17.74
N VAL A 54 5.35 -1.76 -18.62
CA VAL A 54 4.25 -1.82 -19.58
C VAL A 54 3.35 -2.99 -19.19
N LEU A 55 2.05 -2.74 -19.05
CA LEU A 55 1.05 -3.75 -18.78
C LEU A 55 0.41 -4.20 -20.10
N HIS A 56 0.38 -5.51 -20.32
CA HIS A 56 -0.46 -6.12 -21.34
C HIS A 56 -1.71 -6.68 -20.68
N VAL A 57 -2.88 -6.23 -21.11
CA VAL A 57 -4.17 -6.68 -20.58
C VAL A 57 -4.85 -7.52 -21.65
N GLU A 58 -5.14 -8.78 -21.34
CA GLU A 58 -5.89 -9.71 -22.18
C GLU A 58 -6.97 -10.42 -21.36
N GLY A 59 -8.21 -9.95 -21.46
CA GLY A 59 -9.34 -10.53 -20.74
C GLY A 59 -9.20 -10.37 -19.23
N ASP A 60 -9.06 -11.49 -18.53
CA ASP A 60 -8.91 -11.57 -17.08
C ASP A 60 -7.46 -11.58 -16.61
N GLU A 61 -6.48 -11.39 -17.50
CA GLU A 61 -5.05 -11.45 -17.17
C GLU A 61 -4.35 -10.12 -17.49
N ILE A 62 -3.44 -9.72 -16.58
CA ILE A 62 -2.47 -8.64 -16.77
C ILE A 62 -1.07 -9.26 -16.77
N THR A 63 -0.31 -9.06 -17.85
CA THR A 63 1.11 -9.45 -17.92
C THR A 63 2.01 -8.21 -17.86
N PRO A 64 2.79 -8.02 -16.79
CA PRO A 64 3.75 -6.92 -16.71
C PRO A 64 4.98 -7.18 -17.59
N HIS A 65 5.46 -6.14 -18.24
CA HIS A 65 6.68 -6.11 -19.04
C HIS A 65 7.60 -5.03 -18.47
N PHE A 66 8.77 -5.41 -17.97
CA PHE A 66 9.73 -4.48 -17.40
C PHE A 66 10.66 -3.97 -18.50
N VAL A 67 10.57 -2.68 -18.79
CA VAL A 67 11.21 -2.01 -19.93
C VAL A 67 12.30 -1.05 -19.45
N THR A 68 13.51 -1.29 -19.93
CA THR A 68 14.66 -0.39 -19.79
C THR A 68 14.99 0.23 -21.16
N PRO A 69 15.95 1.18 -21.28
CA PRO A 69 16.35 1.72 -22.58
C PRO A 69 16.77 0.64 -23.58
N SER A 70 17.41 -0.42 -23.10
CA SER A 70 18.05 -1.42 -23.95
C SER A 70 17.37 -2.80 -23.87
N THR A 71 16.53 -3.05 -22.88
CA THR A 71 15.98 -4.39 -22.61
C THR A 71 14.49 -4.36 -22.31
N CYS A 72 13.83 -5.50 -22.51
CA CYS A 72 12.48 -5.75 -22.02
C CYS A 72 12.37 -7.20 -21.55
N THR A 73 11.95 -7.40 -20.30
CA THR A 73 11.66 -8.72 -19.72
C THR A 73 10.18 -8.84 -19.38
N VAL A 74 9.66 -10.06 -19.44
CA VAL A 74 8.25 -10.36 -19.12
C VAL A 74 8.20 -10.88 -17.69
N GLY A 75 7.30 -10.32 -16.88
CA GLY A 75 7.04 -10.77 -15.51
C GLY A 75 5.95 -11.83 -15.43
N GLU A 76 5.62 -12.24 -14.22
CA GLU A 76 4.51 -13.14 -13.94
C GLU A 76 3.17 -12.42 -14.12
N SER A 77 2.22 -13.09 -14.79
CA SER A 77 0.87 -12.56 -14.97
C SER A 77 0.05 -12.62 -13.70
N PHE A 78 -0.91 -11.71 -13.55
CA PHE A 78 -1.84 -11.65 -12.43
C PHE A 78 -3.26 -11.29 -12.90
N ASP A 79 -4.24 -11.48 -12.01
CA ASP A 79 -5.66 -11.26 -12.34
C ASP A 79 -5.95 -9.79 -12.66
N ASN A 80 -6.68 -9.54 -13.74
CA ASN A 80 -7.20 -8.23 -14.16
C ASN A 80 -8.43 -7.80 -13.34
N THR A 81 -8.40 -8.05 -12.04
CA THR A 81 -9.40 -7.56 -11.10
C THR A 81 -8.65 -6.84 -9.98
N LEU A 82 -8.44 -5.55 -10.20
CA LEU A 82 -7.74 -4.67 -9.26
C LEU A 82 -8.73 -4.17 -8.21
N VAL A 83 -8.27 -4.01 -6.97
CA VAL A 83 -9.04 -3.38 -5.91
C VAL A 83 -8.57 -1.93 -5.79
N VAL A 84 -9.45 -0.98 -6.11
CA VAL A 84 -9.13 0.45 -6.18
C VAL A 84 -9.93 1.25 -5.17
N ASP A 85 -9.31 2.29 -4.60
CA ASP A 85 -10.02 3.33 -3.84
C ASP A 85 -10.71 4.30 -4.81
N HIS A 86 -9.97 4.73 -5.83
CA HIS A 86 -10.44 5.64 -6.86
C HIS A 86 -9.88 5.30 -8.24
N THR A 87 -10.66 5.63 -9.28
CA THR A 87 -10.17 5.60 -10.65
C THR A 87 -10.80 6.70 -11.47
N GLU A 88 -10.00 7.32 -12.33
CA GLU A 88 -10.44 8.31 -13.31
C GLU A 88 -9.87 7.98 -14.68
N THR A 89 -10.60 8.34 -15.74
CA THR A 89 -10.12 8.21 -17.11
C THR A 89 -10.25 9.57 -17.80
N GLU A 90 -9.13 10.11 -18.25
CA GLU A 90 -9.07 11.37 -18.99
C GLU A 90 -8.21 11.19 -20.25
N ASP A 91 -8.76 11.54 -21.42
CA ASP A 91 -8.08 11.45 -22.73
C ASP A 91 -7.43 10.07 -23.02
N GLY A 92 -8.05 9.00 -22.51
CA GLY A 92 -7.58 7.62 -22.67
C GLY A 92 -6.49 7.21 -21.68
N VAL A 93 -5.99 8.12 -20.84
CA VAL A 93 -5.14 7.79 -19.69
C VAL A 93 -6.04 7.33 -18.55
N VAL A 94 -5.76 6.16 -17.99
CA VAL A 94 -6.44 5.66 -16.79
C VAL A 94 -5.55 5.98 -15.59
N VAL A 95 -6.08 6.70 -14.61
CA VAL A 95 -5.44 6.89 -13.32
C VAL A 95 -6.09 5.92 -12.33
N VAL A 96 -5.25 5.18 -11.63
CA VAL A 96 -5.64 4.12 -10.71
C VAL A 96 -5.03 4.42 -9.36
N ASP A 97 -5.89 4.63 -8.37
CA ASP A 97 -5.53 4.70 -6.95
C ASP A 97 -5.86 3.33 -6.33
N LEU A 98 -4.82 2.53 -6.08
CA LEU A 98 -4.96 1.18 -5.56
C LEU A 98 -5.17 1.23 -4.04
N VAL A 99 -5.92 0.28 -3.49
CA VAL A 99 -5.92 0.07 -2.03
C VAL A 99 -4.56 -0.48 -1.59
N GLY A 100 -3.99 0.09 -0.53
CA GLY A 100 -2.69 -0.28 0.02
C GLY A 100 -1.63 0.82 -0.12
N PRO A 101 -1.18 1.18 -1.34
CA PRO A 101 -0.24 2.27 -1.54
C PRO A 101 -0.94 3.64 -1.49
N THR A 102 -0.17 4.72 -1.41
CA THR A 102 -0.68 6.11 -1.53
C THR A 102 -0.42 6.72 -2.90
N THR A 103 -0.12 5.88 -3.90
CA THR A 103 0.35 6.32 -5.20
C THR A 103 -0.71 6.21 -6.29
N ASP A 104 -0.95 7.33 -6.98
CA ASP A 104 -1.73 7.37 -8.22
C ASP A 104 -0.93 6.80 -9.40
N TYR A 105 -1.30 5.61 -9.87
CA TYR A 105 -0.72 5.00 -11.06
C TYR A 105 -1.37 5.57 -12.31
N ARG A 106 -0.56 6.14 -13.22
CA ARG A 106 -1.03 6.65 -14.51
C ARG A 106 -0.71 5.63 -15.61
N LEU A 107 -1.76 5.06 -16.20
CA LEU A 107 -1.70 4.07 -17.27
C LEU A 107 -1.96 4.75 -18.62
N LEU A 108 -0.91 4.92 -19.42
CA LEU A 108 -0.97 5.58 -20.72
C LEU A 108 -1.15 4.54 -21.83
N PRO A 109 -2.16 4.66 -22.70
CA PRO A 109 -2.40 3.67 -23.75
C PRO A 109 -1.26 3.68 -24.79
N LEU A 110 -0.78 2.49 -25.14
CA LEU A 110 0.26 2.27 -26.13
C LEU A 110 -0.31 1.65 -27.41
N VAL A 111 0.28 2.04 -28.54
CA VAL A 111 -0.04 1.45 -29.85
C VAL A 111 0.88 0.25 -30.09
N GLY A 112 0.51 -0.88 -29.47
CA GLY A 112 1.18 -2.18 -29.64
C GLY A 112 2.27 -2.48 -28.61
N PRO A 113 2.84 -3.70 -28.68
CA PRO A 113 3.76 -4.21 -27.68
C PRO A 113 5.10 -3.46 -27.69
N PRO A 114 5.79 -3.39 -26.53
CA PRO A 114 7.20 -3.08 -26.51
C PRO A 114 7.98 -4.20 -27.22
N ARG A 115 9.17 -3.87 -27.73
CA ARG A 115 10.03 -4.89 -28.36
C ARG A 115 10.77 -5.68 -27.30
N CYS A 116 10.32 -6.91 -27.05
CA CYS A 116 10.89 -7.78 -26.02
C CYS A 116 11.66 -8.95 -26.67
N GLU A 117 12.94 -8.72 -26.93
CA GLU A 117 13.89 -9.70 -27.48
C GLU A 117 15.05 -9.95 -26.49
N ALA A 118 14.75 -10.06 -25.19
CA ALA A 118 15.78 -10.26 -24.19
C ALA A 118 16.42 -11.65 -24.26
N ASN A 119 17.74 -11.70 -24.12
CA ASN A 119 18.53 -12.91 -23.95
C ASN A 119 19.30 -12.86 -22.61
N VAL A 120 19.98 -13.94 -22.24
CA VAL A 120 20.70 -14.03 -20.95
C VAL A 120 21.75 -12.93 -20.77
N ALA A 121 22.39 -12.46 -21.84
CA ALA A 121 23.33 -11.35 -21.75
C ALA A 121 22.64 -10.01 -21.43
N ASP A 122 21.35 -9.88 -21.73
CA ASP A 122 20.56 -8.68 -21.44
C ASP A 122 20.20 -8.59 -19.96
N THR A 123 20.30 -9.68 -19.18
CA THR A 123 20.01 -9.66 -17.74
C THR A 123 20.94 -8.70 -16.98
N LEU A 124 22.23 -8.67 -17.30
CA LEU A 124 23.17 -7.74 -16.68
C LEU A 124 22.89 -6.29 -17.11
N THR A 125 22.55 -6.07 -18.38
CA THR A 125 22.16 -4.75 -18.89
C THR A 125 20.88 -4.25 -18.20
N ALA A 126 19.87 -5.12 -18.06
CA ALA A 126 18.61 -4.79 -17.40
C ALA A 126 18.85 -4.41 -15.93
N LEU A 127 19.71 -5.17 -15.23
CA LEU A 127 20.09 -4.88 -13.85
C LEU A 127 20.74 -3.49 -13.73
N ASP A 128 21.74 -3.19 -14.57
CA ASP A 128 22.44 -1.90 -14.57
C ASP A 128 21.49 -0.73 -14.82
N GLU A 129 20.66 -0.85 -15.85
CA GLU A 129 19.73 0.20 -16.23
C GLU A 129 18.62 0.39 -15.18
N ALA A 130 18.13 -0.70 -14.56
CA ALA A 130 17.16 -0.64 -13.48
C ALA A 130 17.74 0.04 -12.23
N PHE A 131 18.90 -0.41 -11.75
CA PHE A 131 19.56 0.17 -10.58
C PHE A 131 19.95 1.63 -10.81
N THR A 132 20.57 1.95 -11.94
CA THR A 132 20.96 3.32 -12.30
C THR A 132 19.77 4.28 -12.32
N ARG A 133 18.59 3.80 -12.73
CA ARG A 133 17.40 4.65 -12.86
C ARG A 133 16.59 4.74 -11.57
N HIS A 134 16.45 3.63 -10.85
CA HIS A 134 15.44 3.50 -9.81
C HIS A 134 16.01 3.38 -8.40
N TYR A 135 17.28 3.02 -8.22
CA TYR A 135 17.85 2.92 -6.88
C TYR A 135 18.21 4.31 -6.32
N PRO A 136 17.54 4.79 -5.25
CA PRO A 136 17.61 6.20 -4.87
C PRO A 136 18.77 6.51 -3.91
N PHE A 137 19.47 5.50 -3.38
CA PHE A 137 20.37 5.67 -2.24
C PHE A 137 21.86 5.58 -2.55
N PHE A 138 22.28 5.60 -3.82
CA PHE A 138 23.71 5.51 -4.18
C PHE A 138 24.54 6.61 -3.52
N ASP A 139 24.14 7.88 -3.70
CA ASP A 139 24.86 9.04 -3.16
C ASP A 139 24.88 9.04 -1.63
N GLN A 140 23.73 8.78 -1.01
CA GLN A 140 23.60 8.73 0.45
C GLN A 140 24.49 7.66 1.09
N ARG A 141 24.67 6.53 0.38
CA ARG A 141 25.45 5.38 0.87
C ARG A 141 26.90 5.39 0.37
N GLY A 142 27.28 6.37 -0.44
CA GLY A 142 28.63 6.44 -1.03
C GLY A 142 28.95 5.23 -1.92
N ILE A 143 27.95 4.73 -2.64
CA ILE A 143 28.09 3.56 -3.52
C ILE A 143 28.46 4.06 -4.92
N ASP A 144 29.66 3.70 -5.38
CA ASP A 144 30.05 3.85 -6.78
C ASP A 144 29.43 2.72 -7.60
N TRP A 145 28.20 2.92 -8.09
CA TRP A 145 27.49 1.90 -8.85
C TRP A 145 28.26 1.40 -10.09
N PRO A 146 28.85 2.27 -10.94
CA PRO A 146 29.67 1.82 -12.06
C PRO A 146 30.81 0.87 -11.65
N GLU A 147 31.57 1.19 -10.60
CA GLU A 147 32.65 0.31 -10.09
C GLU A 147 32.10 -1.05 -9.64
N ARG A 148 30.97 -1.04 -8.93
CA ARG A 148 30.31 -2.26 -8.45
C ARG A 148 29.80 -3.12 -9.59
N PHE A 149 29.15 -2.52 -10.57
CA PHE A 149 28.60 -3.23 -11.70
C PHE A 149 29.72 -3.82 -12.59
N GLU A 150 30.85 -3.14 -12.75
CA GLU A 150 32.04 -3.71 -13.42
C GLU A 150 32.53 -4.99 -12.70
N ALA A 151 32.54 -4.99 -11.36
CA ALA A 151 32.92 -6.17 -10.59
C ALA A 151 31.93 -7.33 -10.75
N ILE A 152 30.62 -7.06 -10.79
CA ILE A 152 29.58 -8.06 -11.07
C ILE A 152 29.80 -8.68 -12.46
N GLN A 153 29.95 -7.84 -13.49
CA GLN A 153 30.19 -8.29 -14.86
C GLN A 153 31.44 -9.16 -14.98
N ALA A 154 32.53 -8.76 -14.32
CA ALA A 154 33.78 -9.50 -14.32
C ALA A 154 33.64 -10.89 -13.67
N ALA A 155 32.93 -10.98 -12.54
CA ALA A 155 32.67 -12.24 -11.86
C ALA A 155 31.84 -13.21 -12.71
N VAL A 156 30.74 -12.72 -13.31
CA VAL A 156 29.89 -13.54 -14.21
C VAL A 156 30.67 -13.96 -15.45
N SER A 157 31.46 -13.05 -16.04
CA SER A 157 32.32 -13.37 -17.20
C SER A 157 33.40 -14.40 -16.89
N ALA A 158 33.84 -14.49 -15.62
CA ALA A 158 34.77 -15.52 -15.15
C ALA A 158 34.09 -16.88 -14.89
N GLY A 159 32.78 -16.98 -15.09
CA GLY A 159 31.99 -18.21 -14.93
C GLY A 159 31.38 -18.40 -13.55
N HIS A 160 31.30 -17.35 -12.72
CA HIS A 160 30.51 -17.41 -11.48
C HIS A 160 29.02 -17.38 -11.80
N ASP A 161 28.22 -18.08 -10.99
CA ASP A 161 26.77 -18.09 -11.12
C ASP A 161 26.19 -16.69 -10.85
N LEU A 162 25.25 -16.26 -11.69
CA LEU A 162 24.69 -14.91 -11.66
C LEU A 162 23.98 -14.62 -10.34
N GLU A 163 22.99 -15.44 -9.95
CA GLU A 163 22.14 -15.19 -8.79
C GLU A 163 22.94 -15.09 -7.47
N PRO A 164 23.84 -16.03 -7.11
CA PRO A 164 24.67 -15.88 -5.91
C PRO A 164 25.61 -14.66 -5.97
N THR A 165 26.10 -14.31 -7.17
CA THR A 165 26.93 -13.12 -7.36
C THR A 165 26.12 -11.85 -7.09
N LEU A 166 24.89 -11.77 -7.60
CA LEU A 166 23.97 -10.66 -7.34
C LEU A 166 23.60 -10.58 -5.87
N ALA A 167 23.14 -11.68 -5.26
CA ALA A 167 22.79 -11.73 -3.85
C ALA A 167 23.94 -11.23 -2.97
N SER A 168 25.16 -11.75 -3.18
CA SER A 168 26.34 -11.31 -2.42
C SER A 168 26.62 -9.81 -2.60
N PHE A 169 26.40 -9.26 -3.79
CA PHE A 169 26.54 -7.83 -4.02
C PHE A 169 25.44 -7.03 -3.28
N LEU A 170 24.18 -7.44 -3.38
CA LEU A 170 23.03 -6.78 -2.75
C LEU A 170 23.19 -6.71 -1.22
N GLN A 171 23.73 -7.75 -0.59
CA GLN A 171 24.09 -7.75 0.83
C GLN A 171 25.03 -6.59 1.22
N THR A 172 25.84 -6.09 0.27
CA THR A 172 26.78 -5.00 0.50
C THR A 172 26.19 -3.60 0.30
N LEU A 173 24.95 -3.48 -0.18
CA LEU A 173 24.24 -2.21 -0.29
C LEU A 173 23.87 -1.65 1.09
N GLY A 174 23.72 -2.52 2.09
CA GLY A 174 23.23 -2.13 3.41
C GLY A 174 21.75 -1.78 3.39
N ASP A 175 21.00 -2.36 2.45
CA ASP A 175 19.61 -2.04 2.19
C ASP A 175 18.73 -3.26 2.42
N GLY A 176 18.04 -3.27 3.57
CA GLY A 176 17.14 -4.37 3.94
C GLY A 176 15.84 -4.40 3.15
N HIS A 177 15.57 -3.44 2.27
CA HIS A 177 14.38 -3.41 1.41
C HIS A 177 14.68 -3.86 -0.02
N THR A 178 15.82 -4.52 -0.24
CA THR A 178 16.15 -5.10 -1.53
C THR A 178 15.96 -6.60 -1.49
N THR A 179 15.19 -7.13 -2.43
CA THR A 179 14.93 -8.55 -2.58
C THR A 179 15.51 -9.05 -3.91
N LEU A 180 15.68 -10.37 -4.02
CA LEU A 180 16.03 -11.05 -5.26
C LEU A 180 15.12 -12.27 -5.39
N ASP A 181 14.35 -12.33 -6.48
CA ASP A 181 13.37 -13.40 -6.70
C ASP A 181 12.35 -13.56 -5.55
N GLY A 182 11.89 -12.42 -5.03
CA GLY A 182 10.98 -12.37 -3.88
C GLY A 182 11.60 -12.84 -2.55
N GLN A 183 12.90 -13.15 -2.52
CA GLN A 183 13.62 -13.50 -1.30
C GLN A 183 14.32 -12.27 -0.72
N ASP A 184 14.18 -12.08 0.59
CA ASP A 184 14.88 -11.03 1.32
C ASP A 184 16.39 -11.21 1.25
N ILE A 185 17.09 -10.12 0.96
CA ILE A 185 18.55 -10.08 1.01
C ILE A 185 18.99 -9.43 2.32
N GLU A 186 19.40 -10.28 3.26
CA GLU A 186 19.95 -9.84 4.53
C GLU A 186 21.23 -9.01 4.34
N PRO A 187 21.25 -7.74 4.75
CA PRO A 187 22.46 -6.93 4.66
C PRO A 187 23.62 -7.56 5.46
N ASP A 188 24.85 -7.43 4.96
CA ASP A 188 26.04 -7.81 5.72
C ASP A 188 26.27 -6.81 6.87
N LEU A 189 25.61 -7.05 8.00
CA LEU A 189 25.69 -6.19 9.18
C LEU A 189 27.13 -6.00 9.66
N GLY A 190 28.01 -6.98 9.48
CA GLY A 190 29.43 -6.88 9.85
C GLY A 190 30.15 -5.78 9.09
N ARG A 191 29.85 -5.63 7.79
CA ARG A 191 30.38 -4.55 6.94
C ARG A 191 29.95 -3.17 7.40
N PHE A 192 28.80 -3.06 8.07
CA PHE A 192 28.27 -1.82 8.61
C PHE A 192 28.59 -1.61 10.10
N GLY A 193 29.46 -2.45 10.69
CA GLY A 193 29.83 -2.33 12.10
C GLY A 193 28.73 -2.77 13.08
N LEU A 194 27.75 -3.53 12.59
CA LEU A 194 26.56 -3.99 13.30
C LEU A 194 26.55 -5.51 13.52
N ALA A 195 27.72 -6.17 13.48
CA ALA A 195 27.82 -7.63 13.67
C ALA A 195 27.19 -8.15 14.98
N ALA A 196 27.08 -7.31 16.01
CA ALA A 196 26.45 -7.67 17.28
C ALA A 196 24.91 -7.72 17.22
N ALA A 197 24.30 -7.21 16.14
CA ALA A 197 22.85 -7.15 15.96
C ALA A 197 22.27 -8.34 15.17
N SER A 198 23.09 -9.32 14.77
CA SER A 198 22.69 -10.40 13.85
C SER A 198 21.94 -11.58 14.49
N ASP A 199 21.64 -11.55 15.79
CA ASP A 199 20.91 -12.64 16.46
C ASP A 199 19.41 -12.32 16.53
N SER A 200 18.67 -12.73 15.49
CA SER A 200 17.24 -12.42 15.33
C SER A 200 16.34 -13.14 16.34
N GLN A 201 16.77 -14.28 16.88
CA GLN A 201 15.98 -15.03 17.87
C GLN A 201 15.93 -14.30 19.22
N ASP A 202 17.02 -13.63 19.59
CA ASP A 202 17.03 -12.75 20.76
C ASP A 202 16.12 -11.53 20.53
N LEU A 203 16.05 -11.00 19.30
CA LEU A 203 15.23 -9.82 18.99
C LEU A 203 13.72 -10.08 19.12
N VAL A 204 13.20 -11.17 18.56
CA VAL A 204 11.75 -11.48 18.65
C VAL A 204 11.34 -11.67 20.11
N ALA A 205 12.10 -12.45 20.88
CA ALA A 205 11.81 -12.66 22.30
C ALA A 205 11.90 -11.37 23.13
N LEU A 206 12.82 -10.46 22.79
CA LEU A 206 12.91 -9.14 23.39
C LEU A 206 11.69 -8.28 23.04
N ILE A 207 11.26 -8.26 21.77
CA ILE A 207 10.07 -7.54 21.32
C ILE A 207 8.84 -8.05 22.08
N ASP A 208 8.61 -9.36 22.09
CA ASP A 208 7.49 -9.99 22.79
C ASP A 208 7.51 -9.65 24.28
N GLY A 209 8.69 -9.70 24.91
CA GLY A 209 8.88 -9.34 26.31
C GLY A 209 8.56 -7.87 26.60
N GLU A 210 8.99 -6.96 25.73
CA GLU A 210 8.74 -5.52 25.86
C GLU A 210 7.27 -5.16 25.59
N VAL A 211 6.62 -5.80 24.61
CA VAL A 211 5.19 -5.67 24.36
C VAL A 211 4.41 -6.15 25.58
N ALA A 212 4.66 -7.37 26.05
CA ALA A 212 3.98 -7.93 27.22
C ALA A 212 4.19 -7.09 28.48
N SER A 213 5.41 -6.59 28.71
CA SER A 213 5.75 -5.67 29.79
C SER A 213 4.97 -4.35 29.69
N THR A 214 4.85 -3.79 28.48
CA THR A 214 4.12 -2.55 28.24
C THR A 214 2.63 -2.74 28.47
N LEU A 215 2.03 -3.79 27.91
CA LEU A 215 0.61 -4.10 28.07
C LEU A 215 0.25 -4.43 29.51
N GLY A 216 1.13 -5.10 30.26
CA GLY A 216 0.94 -5.41 31.68
C GLY A 216 0.91 -4.18 32.60
N ARG A 217 1.29 -3.00 32.09
CA ARG A 217 1.25 -1.72 32.82
C ARG A 217 -0.01 -0.91 32.54
N LEU A 218 -0.82 -1.32 31.56
CA LEU A 218 -2.04 -0.60 31.21
C LEU A 218 -3.15 -0.87 32.21
N THR A 219 -3.93 0.17 32.52
CA THR A 219 -5.18 0.05 33.25
C THR A 219 -6.33 -0.13 32.27
N GLU A 220 -7.16 -1.15 32.55
CA GLU A 220 -8.34 -1.51 31.73
C GLU A 220 -8.04 -1.66 30.22
N PRO A 221 -6.99 -2.42 29.84
CA PRO A 221 -6.62 -2.56 28.44
C PRO A 221 -7.75 -3.20 27.64
N GLN A 222 -8.00 -2.65 26.46
CA GLN A 222 -8.85 -3.18 25.42
C GLN A 222 -7.97 -3.61 24.24
N ILE A 223 -8.40 -4.65 23.54
CA ILE A 223 -7.72 -5.22 22.39
C ILE A 223 -8.77 -5.36 21.31
N ASP A 224 -8.43 -4.96 20.09
CA ASP A 224 -9.31 -5.15 18.94
C ASP A 224 -9.42 -6.64 18.54
N GLU A 225 -10.20 -6.94 17.51
CA GLU A 225 -10.42 -8.33 17.09
C GLU A 225 -9.16 -8.98 16.47
N THR A 226 -8.25 -8.17 15.93
CA THR A 226 -7.02 -8.64 15.28
C THR A 226 -5.87 -8.83 16.28
N GLY A 227 -5.91 -8.13 17.42
CA GLY A 227 -4.82 -8.10 18.38
C GLY A 227 -3.72 -7.11 18.05
N THR A 228 -3.86 -6.33 16.97
CA THR A 228 -2.84 -5.38 16.50
C THR A 228 -3.04 -3.97 17.03
N VAL A 229 -4.25 -3.65 17.52
CA VAL A 229 -4.58 -2.37 18.14
C VAL A 229 -4.95 -2.62 19.60
N VAL A 230 -4.16 -2.04 20.50
CA VAL A 230 -4.36 -2.17 21.95
C VAL A 230 -4.41 -0.78 22.56
N TRP A 231 -5.39 -0.52 23.41
CA TRP A 231 -5.51 0.77 24.08
C TRP A 231 -5.92 0.65 25.55
N GLY A 232 -5.59 1.66 26.35
CA GLY A 232 -5.92 1.72 27.77
C GLY A 232 -5.28 2.91 28.47
N GLY A 233 -5.33 2.95 29.80
CA GLY A 233 -4.69 4.01 30.59
C GLY A 233 -3.25 3.66 31.01
N LEU A 234 -2.33 4.62 30.93
CA LEU A 234 -1.04 4.55 31.63
C LEU A 234 -1.13 5.08 33.06
N ASP A 235 -1.94 6.12 33.24
CA ASP A 235 -2.25 6.73 34.53
C ASP A 235 -3.64 7.39 34.48
N ALA A 236 -3.95 8.28 35.43
CA ALA A 236 -5.25 8.93 35.52
C ALA A 236 -5.52 9.97 34.42
N HIS A 237 -4.51 10.40 33.66
CA HIS A 237 -4.57 11.48 32.67
C HIS A 237 -4.03 11.09 31.29
N THR A 238 -3.30 9.98 31.21
CA THR A 238 -2.59 9.57 30.01
C THR A 238 -3.14 8.26 29.49
N GLY A 239 -3.75 8.32 28.30
CA GLY A 239 -4.10 7.15 27.50
C GLY A 239 -2.90 6.63 26.74
N TYR A 240 -3.00 5.38 26.28
CA TYR A 240 -1.99 4.73 25.46
C TYR A 240 -2.66 3.94 24.35
N LEU A 241 -2.09 4.04 23.16
CA LEU A 241 -2.53 3.35 21.94
C LEU A 241 -1.31 2.71 21.29
N LEU A 242 -1.31 1.37 21.21
CA LEU A 242 -0.35 0.60 20.43
C LEU A 242 -1.01 0.23 19.10
N MET A 243 -0.29 0.45 18.00
CA MET A 243 -0.63 -0.11 16.68
C MET A 243 0.58 -0.89 16.19
N SER A 244 0.50 -2.22 16.16
CA SER A 244 1.66 -3.09 15.92
C SER A 244 1.83 -3.57 14.48
N SER A 245 0.89 -3.29 13.58
CA SER A 245 0.98 -3.66 12.16
C SER A 245 0.12 -2.74 11.30
N PHE A 246 0.49 -2.58 10.03
CA PHE A 246 -0.35 -2.03 8.96
C PHE A 246 -0.56 -3.03 7.81
N VAL A 247 -0.56 -4.32 8.15
CA VAL A 247 -0.89 -5.42 7.24
C VAL A 247 -1.42 -6.59 8.06
N ASP A 248 -2.16 -7.50 7.44
CA ASP A 248 -2.73 -8.71 8.03
C ASP A 248 -3.70 -8.40 9.18
N LEU A 249 -4.51 -7.36 9.02
CA LEU A 249 -5.56 -6.93 9.94
C LEU A 249 -6.93 -7.57 9.59
N GLY A 250 -7.04 -8.31 8.50
CA GLY A 250 -8.19 -9.14 8.15
C GLY A 250 -8.11 -10.56 8.72
N GLN A 251 -9.26 -11.18 9.03
CA GLN A 251 -9.33 -12.60 9.47
C GLN A 251 -9.08 -13.62 8.33
N GLY A 252 -8.19 -13.36 7.37
CA GLY A 252 -8.05 -14.27 6.22
C GLY A 252 -7.02 -13.99 5.10
N GLY A 253 -5.99 -13.17 5.28
CA GLY A 253 -4.91 -12.99 4.29
C GLY A 253 -4.69 -11.53 3.86
N GLU A 254 -3.83 -11.34 2.85
CA GLU A 254 -3.40 -10.06 2.26
C GLU A 254 -4.54 -9.32 1.50
N ASP A 255 -5.66 -9.07 2.17
CA ASP A 255 -6.75 -8.23 1.66
C ASP A 255 -6.60 -6.82 2.23
N ALA A 256 -5.93 -5.96 1.47
CA ALA A 256 -5.67 -4.58 1.86
C ALA A 256 -6.96 -3.82 2.22
N TRP A 257 -8.09 -4.14 1.59
CA TRP A 257 -9.38 -3.51 1.90
C TRP A 257 -9.97 -3.99 3.24
N ALA A 258 -9.85 -5.29 3.53
CA ALA A 258 -10.20 -5.82 4.83
C ALA A 258 -9.37 -5.15 5.92
N ASP A 259 -8.09 -4.90 5.66
CA ASP A 259 -7.20 -4.24 6.61
C ASP A 259 -7.61 -2.79 6.90
N VAL A 260 -7.98 -2.02 5.87
CA VAL A 260 -8.55 -0.67 5.99
C VAL A 260 -9.78 -0.69 6.91
N THR A 261 -10.69 -1.64 6.68
CA THR A 261 -11.94 -1.73 7.43
C THR A 261 -11.71 -2.11 8.89
N SER A 262 -10.81 -3.07 9.14
CA SER A 262 -10.43 -3.52 10.48
C SER A 262 -9.77 -2.38 11.26
N LEU A 263 -8.78 -1.71 10.68
CA LEU A 263 -8.06 -0.63 11.35
C LEU A 263 -8.99 0.54 11.67
N ARG A 264 -9.82 0.97 10.73
CA ARG A 264 -10.80 2.04 10.95
C ARG A 264 -11.74 1.71 12.11
N SER A 265 -12.28 0.49 12.12
CA SER A 265 -13.18 0.04 13.19
C SER A 265 -12.49 0.02 14.56
N ALA A 266 -11.24 -0.43 14.61
CA ALA A 266 -10.45 -0.45 15.84
C ALA A 266 -10.14 0.98 16.35
N LEU A 267 -9.74 1.88 15.45
CA LEU A 267 -9.41 3.26 15.80
C LEU A 267 -10.64 4.10 16.19
N ASP A 268 -11.80 3.88 15.56
CA ASP A 268 -13.05 4.52 15.97
C ASP A 268 -13.38 4.21 17.44
N LEU A 269 -13.21 2.95 17.85
CA LEU A 269 -13.44 2.53 19.23
C LEU A 269 -12.36 3.06 20.18
N ALA A 270 -11.08 2.89 19.80
CA ALA A 270 -9.95 3.25 20.64
C ALA A 270 -9.91 4.76 20.90
N VAL A 271 -10.01 5.57 19.86
CA VAL A 271 -9.95 7.04 19.98
C VAL A 271 -11.15 7.57 20.75
N ALA A 272 -12.36 7.05 20.52
CA ALA A 272 -13.53 7.47 21.28
C ALA A 272 -13.43 7.13 22.77
N ASP A 273 -12.95 5.94 23.13
CA ASP A 273 -12.74 5.55 24.53
C ASP A 273 -11.66 6.44 25.18
N LEU A 274 -10.50 6.59 24.52
CA LEU A 274 -9.37 7.35 25.03
C LEU A 274 -9.70 8.83 25.23
N ASP A 275 -10.34 9.48 24.24
CA ASP A 275 -10.75 10.89 24.31
C ASP A 275 -11.76 11.16 25.43
N SER A 276 -12.62 10.18 25.73
CA SER A 276 -13.60 10.32 26.81
C SER A 276 -13.01 10.21 28.22
N ARG A 277 -11.78 9.70 28.35
CA ARG A 277 -11.19 9.28 29.62
C ARG A 277 -9.90 10.01 29.99
N PHE A 278 -9.12 10.43 29.00
CA PHE A 278 -7.75 10.91 29.22
C PHE A 278 -7.52 12.26 28.55
N ASP A 279 -6.65 13.07 29.16
CA ASP A 279 -6.29 14.41 28.69
C ASP A 279 -5.11 14.40 27.71
N SER A 280 -4.42 13.26 27.61
CA SER A 280 -3.20 13.08 26.82
C SER A 280 -3.07 11.65 26.32
N LEU A 281 -2.32 11.47 25.23
CA LEU A 281 -2.17 10.18 24.55
C LEU A 281 -0.70 9.90 24.24
N VAL A 282 -0.28 8.66 24.50
CA VAL A 282 0.95 8.07 23.95
C VAL A 282 0.56 7.14 22.80
N ILE A 283 1.11 7.37 21.61
CA ILE A 283 0.99 6.48 20.47
C ILE A 283 2.28 5.68 20.36
N ASP A 284 2.18 4.36 20.40
CA ASP A 284 3.31 3.44 20.33
C ASP A 284 3.32 2.68 19.01
N MET A 285 4.40 2.88 18.26
CA MET A 285 4.69 2.26 16.96
C MET A 285 6.03 1.53 16.97
N ARG A 286 6.66 1.32 18.15
CA ARG A 286 8.04 0.82 18.25
C ARG A 286 8.25 -0.53 17.57
N PHE A 287 7.20 -1.33 17.51
CA PHE A 287 7.23 -2.69 16.97
C PHE A 287 6.33 -2.85 15.74
N ASN A 288 5.95 -1.74 15.10
CA ASN A 288 5.23 -1.76 13.85
C ASN A 288 6.23 -1.78 12.68
N PRO A 289 6.33 -2.88 11.93
CA PRO A 289 7.26 -2.97 10.80
C PRO A 289 6.79 -2.21 9.55
N GLY A 290 5.58 -1.64 9.58
CA GLY A 290 4.91 -1.03 8.43
C GLY A 290 3.83 -1.95 7.87
N GLY A 291 3.67 -1.90 6.55
CA GLY A 291 2.60 -2.55 5.80
C GLY A 291 2.09 -1.61 4.71
N HIS A 292 0.78 -1.57 4.53
CA HIS A 292 0.12 -0.68 3.61
C HIS A 292 0.27 0.81 4.04
N GLU A 293 0.65 1.66 3.09
CA GLU A 293 0.89 3.09 3.32
C GLU A 293 -0.40 3.84 3.64
N ASP A 294 -1.51 3.47 2.97
CA ASP A 294 -2.82 4.08 3.16
C ASP A 294 -3.33 3.92 4.61
N LEU A 295 -3.03 2.81 5.28
CA LEU A 295 -3.35 2.57 6.68
C LEU A 295 -2.59 3.51 7.62
N ALA A 296 -1.33 3.80 7.31
CA ALA A 296 -0.55 4.76 8.08
C ALA A 296 -1.13 6.18 7.95
N VAL A 297 -1.55 6.57 6.74
CA VAL A 297 -2.23 7.85 6.48
C VAL A 297 -3.61 7.90 7.16
N LEU A 298 -4.38 6.82 7.08
CA LEU A 298 -5.67 6.67 7.76
C LEU A 298 -5.51 6.86 9.26
N ALA A 299 -4.56 6.15 9.89
CA ALA A 299 -4.29 6.27 11.32
C ALA A 299 -3.88 7.68 11.72
N ALA A 300 -3.01 8.34 10.94
CA ALA A 300 -2.62 9.72 11.17
C ALA A 300 -3.81 10.69 11.09
N GLY A 301 -4.81 10.40 10.25
CA GLY A 301 -6.03 11.18 10.08
C GLY A 301 -6.82 11.38 11.37
N TYR A 302 -6.86 10.41 12.28
CA TYR A 302 -7.53 10.51 13.58
C TYR A 302 -6.94 11.59 14.50
N PHE A 303 -5.69 11.97 14.28
CA PHE A 303 -4.95 12.92 15.09
C PHE A 303 -4.73 14.27 14.39
N ALA A 304 -5.30 14.44 13.19
CA ALA A 304 -5.19 15.64 12.39
C ALA A 304 -6.48 16.47 12.45
N GLN A 305 -6.37 17.76 12.77
CA GLN A 305 -7.54 18.66 12.82
C GLN A 305 -8.05 19.08 11.42
N ARG A 306 -7.18 19.04 10.42
CA ARG A 306 -7.46 19.45 9.04
C ARG A 306 -6.57 18.62 8.10
N PRO A 307 -7.00 18.41 6.84
CA PRO A 307 -6.15 17.82 5.82
C PRO A 307 -4.82 18.58 5.70
N GLY A 308 -3.75 17.83 5.54
CA GLY A 308 -2.40 18.34 5.32
C GLY A 308 -1.59 17.37 4.48
N PRO A 309 -0.43 17.79 3.96
CA PRO A 309 0.46 16.89 3.22
C PRO A 309 0.92 15.73 4.11
N ALA A 310 0.74 14.51 3.63
CA ALA A 310 1.50 13.34 4.08
C ALA A 310 2.67 13.17 3.10
N TYR A 311 3.87 12.91 3.62
CA TYR A 311 5.11 12.76 2.85
C TYR A 311 5.99 11.69 3.48
#